data_AF-A0A5E4QMR4-F1
#
_entry.id   AF-A0A5E4QMR4-F1
#
_cell.length_a   1.000
_cell.length_b   1.000
_cell.length_c   1.000
_cell.angle_alpha   90.00
_cell.angle_beta   90.00
_cell.angle_gamma   90.00
#
_symmetry.space_group_name_H-M   'P 1'
#
loop_
_entity.id
_entity.type
_entity.pdbx_description
1 polymer ?
#
loop_
_entity_poly.entity_id
_entity_poly.type
_entity_poly.pdbx_seq_one_letter_code
_entity_poly.pdbx_strand_id
1 'polypeptide(L)'
;MYQLISRVTGFIWLSLNPRCQTINIYSEPKQKIQYETIDYTKLNKIVGIHNNKNGNDNYAQFENILKQTIQHCKVKKTKIQNPPKQDWVNKSIIHKINQKNILWKQHKSNPKDEEIEKKFVKEKKPF
;
A
#
# COMPACT_ATOMS: atom_id res chain seq x y z
N MET A 1 -48.79 3.53 33.42
CA MET A 1 -48.59 4.94 33.84
C MET A 1 -47.13 5.06 34.24
N TYR A 2 -46.25 5.52 33.36
CA TYR A 2 -44.82 5.66 33.64
C TYR A 2 -44.40 7.10 33.44
N GLN A 3 -43.88 7.68 34.51
CA GLN A 3 -43.45 9.05 34.61
C GLN A 3 -42.12 9.27 33.87
N LEU A 4 -42.00 10.45 33.27
CA LEU A 4 -40.75 11.05 32.82
C LEU A 4 -39.93 11.48 34.02
N ILE A 5 -38.70 10.96 34.14
CA ILE A 5 -37.62 11.64 34.84
C ILE A 5 -36.44 11.77 33.89
N SER A 6 -35.96 12.99 33.82
CA SER A 6 -34.99 13.54 32.89
C SER A 6 -33.57 13.40 33.44
N ARG A 7 -32.63 13.28 32.49
CA ARG A 7 -31.20 13.64 32.57
C ARG A 7 -30.27 12.78 33.44
N VAL A 8 -29.31 12.16 32.74
CA VAL A 8 -27.86 12.39 32.79
C VAL A 8 -27.14 11.06 32.53
N THR A 9 -26.37 11.04 31.44
CA THR A 9 -25.28 10.09 31.10
C THR A 9 -25.54 8.58 31.20
N GLY A 10 -25.42 7.88 30.07
CA GLY A 10 -25.18 6.44 30.13
C GLY A 10 -25.54 5.72 28.85
N PHE A 11 -24.57 5.65 27.94
CA PHE A 11 -24.39 4.59 26.94
C PHE A 11 -25.64 3.82 26.50
N ILE A 12 -26.21 4.25 25.38
CA ILE A 12 -27.02 3.38 24.54
C ILE A 12 -26.07 2.32 23.96
N TRP A 13 -26.07 1.11 24.53
CA TRP A 13 -25.57 -0.08 23.83
C TRP A 13 -26.53 -0.41 22.69
N LEU A 14 -26.44 0.35 21.60
CA LEU A 14 -26.89 -0.13 20.31
C LEU A 14 -25.87 -1.17 19.88
N SER A 15 -26.26 -2.44 20.05
CA SER A 15 -25.71 -3.60 19.36
C SER A 15 -25.62 -3.32 17.86
N LEU A 16 -24.54 -2.66 17.44
CA LEU A 16 -24.16 -2.43 16.06
C LEU A 16 -23.18 -3.53 15.69
N ASN A 17 -23.72 -4.71 15.41
CA ASN A 17 -23.02 -5.63 14.51
C ASN A 17 -23.75 -5.66 13.15
N PRO A 18 -23.46 -4.71 12.25
CA PRO A 18 -23.59 -4.95 10.84
C PRO A 18 -22.19 -5.24 10.29
N ARG A 19 -22.00 -6.46 9.77
CA ARG A 19 -20.91 -6.80 8.83
C ARG A 19 -21.04 -5.97 7.55
N CYS A 20 -20.78 -4.68 7.66
CA CYS A 20 -20.53 -3.74 6.59
C CYS A 20 -19.29 -2.97 7.02
N GLN A 21 -18.18 -3.72 7.14
CA GLN A 21 -16.87 -3.08 7.15
C GLN A 21 -16.77 -2.37 5.80
N THR A 22 -16.96 -1.05 5.78
CA THR A 22 -16.20 -0.24 4.83
C THR A 22 -14.77 -0.69 5.02
N ILE A 23 -14.18 -1.29 3.99
CA ILE A 23 -12.81 -1.75 4.06
C ILE A 23 -11.96 -0.49 4.13
N ASN A 24 -11.84 0.09 5.32
CA ASN A 24 -10.90 1.14 5.62
C ASN A 24 -9.57 0.41 5.69
N ILE A 25 -9.00 0.15 4.52
CA ILE A 25 -7.64 -0.35 4.42
C ILE A 25 -6.76 0.82 4.84
N TYR A 26 -6.59 1.02 6.15
CA TYR A 26 -5.59 1.91 6.71
C TYR A 26 -4.26 1.51 6.08
N SER A 27 -3.82 2.25 5.06
CA SER A 27 -2.47 2.06 4.55
C SER A 27 -1.57 2.83 5.48
N GLU A 28 -0.52 2.17 5.94
CA GLU A 28 0.59 2.87 6.56
C GLU A 28 1.02 4.07 5.70
N PRO A 29 1.45 5.16 6.32
CA PRO A 29 1.88 6.34 5.59
C PRO A 29 2.98 5.97 4.58
N LYS A 30 3.03 6.69 3.46
CA LYS A 30 4.08 6.50 2.45
C LYS A 30 5.43 6.76 3.10
N GLN A 31 6.29 5.75 3.13
CA GLN A 31 7.63 5.87 3.68
C GLN A 31 8.65 5.90 2.54
N LYS A 32 9.61 6.83 2.63
CA LYS A 32 10.77 6.87 1.74
C LYS A 32 11.95 6.30 2.49
N ILE A 33 12.42 5.13 2.06
CA ILE A 33 13.62 4.50 2.61
C ILE A 33 14.78 4.84 1.68
N GLN A 34 15.83 5.43 2.24
CA GLN A 34 17.11 5.58 1.55
C GLN A 34 17.97 4.36 1.84
N TYR A 35 18.64 3.84 0.82
CA TYR A 35 19.57 2.73 0.96
C TYR A 35 20.76 2.92 0.02
N GLU A 36 21.89 2.33 0.41
CA GLU A 36 23.10 2.32 -0.41
C GLU A 36 23.12 1.06 -1.28
N THR A 37 23.55 1.22 -2.52
CA THR A 37 23.77 0.10 -3.44
C THR A 37 25.02 0.36 -4.26
N ILE A 38 25.58 -0.69 -4.86
CA ILE A 38 26.78 -0.59 -5.69
C ILE A 38 26.35 -0.38 -7.14
N ASP A 39 26.94 0.62 -7.80
CA ASP A 39 26.84 0.77 -9.25
C ASP A 39 27.86 -0.14 -9.95
N TYR A 40 27.38 -1.29 -10.44
CA TYR A 40 28.20 -2.27 -11.14
C TYR A 40 28.78 -1.76 -12.46
N THR A 41 28.13 -0.80 -13.13
CA THR A 41 28.63 -0.26 -14.40
C THR A 41 29.87 0.60 -14.16
N LYS A 42 29.83 1.42 -13.10
CA LYS A 42 30.95 2.23 -12.64
C LYS A 42 32.08 1.34 -12.10
N LEU A 43 31.74 0.32 -11.32
CA LEU A 43 32.69 -0.64 -10.80
C LEU A 43 33.46 -1.35 -11.92
N ASN A 44 32.74 -1.88 -12.92
CA ASN A 44 33.36 -2.62 -14.02
C ASN A 44 34.33 -1.74 -14.83
N LYS A 45 33.99 -0.47 -15.07
CA LYS A 45 34.88 0.49 -15.73
C LYS A 45 36.18 0.70 -14.95
N ILE A 46 36.07 0.87 -13.63
CA ILE A 46 37.24 1.12 -12.77
C ILE A 46 38.13 -0.13 -12.70
N VAL A 47 37.54 -1.32 -12.52
CA VAL A 47 38.29 -2.59 -12.51
C VAL A 47 39.03 -2.80 -13.84
N GLY A 48 38.37 -2.53 -14.98
CA GLY A 48 39.02 -2.60 -16.30
C GLY A 48 40.23 -1.65 -16.45
N ILE A 49 40.21 -0.48 -15.81
CA ILE A 49 41.34 0.45 -15.81
C ILE A 49 42.50 -0.07 -14.94
N HIS A 50 42.20 -0.67 -13.79
CA HIS A 50 43.22 -1.19 -12.87
C HIS A 50 43.93 -2.45 -13.39
N ASN A 51 43.21 -3.34 -14.07
CA ASN A 51 43.77 -4.57 -14.64
C ASN A 51 44.88 -4.31 -15.69
N ASN A 52 44.91 -3.12 -16.29
CA ASN A 52 45.88 -2.75 -17.32
C ASN A 52 47.17 -2.10 -16.78
N LYS A 53 47.26 -1.84 -15.46
CA LYS A 53 48.29 -0.93 -14.90
C LYS A 53 49.30 -1.58 -13.95
N ASN A 54 49.04 -2.77 -13.42
CA ASN A 54 49.81 -3.28 -12.28
C ASN A 54 50.39 -4.68 -12.55
N GLY A 55 51.71 -4.76 -12.72
CA GLY A 55 52.50 -6.00 -12.65
C GLY A 55 53.22 -6.16 -11.30
N ASN A 56 52.59 -5.72 -10.20
CA ASN A 56 53.20 -5.74 -8.88
C ASN A 56 52.33 -6.54 -7.91
N ASP A 57 52.85 -7.68 -7.42
CA ASP A 57 52.16 -8.71 -6.64
C ASP A 57 51.95 -8.35 -5.17
N ASN A 58 51.65 -7.08 -4.86
CA ASN A 58 51.35 -6.66 -3.49
C ASN A 58 49.85 -6.80 -3.19
N TYR A 59 49.47 -7.97 -2.67
CA TYR A 59 48.08 -8.30 -2.32
C TYR A 59 47.44 -7.34 -1.30
N ALA A 60 48.21 -6.80 -0.34
CA ALA A 60 47.68 -5.86 0.64
C ALA A 60 47.28 -4.52 -0.02
N GLN A 61 48.06 -4.08 -0.99
CA GLN A 61 47.73 -2.88 -1.78
C GLN A 61 46.51 -3.12 -2.66
N PHE A 62 46.39 -4.30 -3.25
CA PHE A 62 45.23 -4.69 -4.03
C PHE A 62 43.94 -4.70 -3.19
N GLU A 63 43.97 -5.27 -1.98
CA GLU A 63 42.82 -5.29 -1.08
C GLU A 63 42.36 -3.86 -0.72
N ASN A 64 43.31 -2.95 -0.45
CA ASN A 64 43.00 -1.56 -0.16
C ASN A 64 42.35 -0.85 -1.36
N ILE A 65 42.86 -1.06 -2.57
CA ILE A 65 42.29 -0.51 -3.80
C ILE A 65 40.87 -1.06 -4.02
N LEU A 66 40.65 -2.36 -3.77
CA LEU A 66 39.34 -2.99 -3.88
C LEU A 66 38.33 -2.34 -2.92
N LYS A 67 38.70 -2.19 -1.64
CA LYS A 67 37.85 -1.55 -0.62
C LYS A 67 37.50 -0.11 -0.99
N GLN A 68 38.50 0.66 -1.44
CA GLN A 68 38.31 2.05 -1.89
C GLN A 68 37.40 2.13 -3.11
N THR A 69 37.57 1.23 -4.07
CA THR A 69 36.78 1.18 -5.30
C THR A 69 35.32 0.84 -5.00
N ILE A 70 35.06 -0.16 -4.15
CA ILE A 70 33.71 -0.52 -3.71
C ILE A 70 33.04 0.67 -3.03
N GLN A 71 33.74 1.35 -2.13
CA GLN A 71 33.22 2.52 -1.43
C GLN A 71 32.91 3.68 -2.39
N HIS A 72 33.76 3.92 -3.39
CA HIS A 72 33.56 4.96 -4.40
C HIS A 72 32.39 4.65 -5.37
N CYS A 73 32.02 3.38 -5.51
CA CYS A 73 30.92 2.94 -6.37
C CYS A 73 29.57 2.87 -5.65
N LYS A 74 29.52 3.17 -4.34
CA LYS A 74 28.26 3.25 -3.62
C LYS A 74 27.45 4.44 -4.10
N VAL A 75 26.19 4.18 -4.42
CA VAL A 75 25.19 5.18 -4.80
C VAL A 75 24.00 5.08 -3.85
N LYS A 76 23.49 6.23 -3.42
CA LYS A 76 22.27 6.32 -2.61
C LYS A 76 21.06 6.21 -3.52
N LYS A 77 20.18 5.25 -3.25
CA LYS A 77 18.89 5.10 -3.92
C LYS A 77 17.76 5.31 -2.92
N THR A 78 16.63 5.78 -3.43
CA THR A 78 15.41 5.96 -2.63
C THR A 78 14.36 4.97 -3.11
N LYS A 79 13.84 4.16 -2.20
CA LYS A 79 12.68 3.29 -2.44
C LYS A 79 11.46 3.90 -1.76
N ILE A 80 10.35 3.98 -2.50
CA ILE A 80 9.05 4.31 -1.94
C ILE A 80 8.44 3.00 -1.44
N GLN A 81 8.33 2.85 -0.12
CA GLN A 81 7.56 1.78 0.49
C GLN A 81 6.09 2.18 0.54
N ASN A 82 5.20 1.24 0.22
CA ASN A 82 3.78 1.49 0.00
C ASN A 82 3.55 2.51 -1.13
N PRO A 83 3.91 2.17 -2.40
CA PRO A 83 3.62 3.03 -3.54
C PRO A 83 2.11 3.37 -3.58
N PRO A 84 1.72 4.49 -4.22
CA PRO A 84 0.32 4.90 -4.29
C PRO A 84 -0.54 3.71 -4.72
N LYS A 85 -1.59 3.40 -3.93
CA LYS A 85 -2.49 2.26 -4.23
C LYS A 85 -3.23 2.36 -5.57
N GLN A 86 -3.04 3.49 -6.25
CA GLN A 86 -3.76 3.89 -7.44
C GLN A 86 -3.48 3.00 -8.66
N ASP A 87 -2.38 2.22 -8.64
CA ASP A 87 -1.96 1.41 -9.78
C ASP A 87 -2.30 -0.08 -9.67
N TRP A 88 -2.56 -0.63 -8.47
CA TRP A 88 -2.83 -2.07 -8.31
C TRP A 88 -4.29 -2.41 -8.08
N VAL A 89 -5.08 -1.49 -7.52
CA VAL A 89 -6.52 -1.73 -7.31
C VAL A 89 -7.29 -1.08 -8.45
N ASN A 90 -7.89 -1.90 -9.31
CA ASN A 90 -8.70 -1.41 -10.42
C ASN A 90 -9.84 -0.54 -9.87
N LYS A 91 -9.79 0.77 -10.17
CA LYS A 91 -10.79 1.76 -9.73
C LYS A 91 -12.22 1.33 -10.10
N SER A 92 -12.39 0.62 -11.21
CA SER A 92 -13.71 0.11 -11.62
C SER A 92 -14.23 -0.96 -10.67
N ILE A 93 -13.35 -1.80 -10.12
CA ILE A 93 -13.73 -2.87 -9.18
C ILE A 93 -14.16 -2.26 -7.84
N ILE A 94 -13.39 -1.31 -7.30
CA ILE A 94 -13.77 -0.58 -6.08
C ILE A 94 -15.11 0.12 -6.27
N HIS A 95 -15.29 0.79 -7.41
CA HIS A 95 -16.53 1.49 -7.71
C HIS A 95 -17.73 0.53 -7.73
N LYS A 96 -17.61 -0.60 -8.44
CA LYS A 96 -18.67 -1.64 -8.49
C LYS A 96 -19.01 -2.21 -7.10
N ILE A 97 -18.00 -2.47 -6.27
CA ILE A 97 -18.21 -2.94 -4.89
C ILE A 97 -18.95 -1.89 -4.06
N ASN A 98 -18.56 -0.62 -4.17
CA ASN A 98 -19.20 0.47 -3.45
C ASN A 98 -20.66 0.67 -3.87
N GLN A 99 -20.95 0.64 -5.17
CA GLN A 99 -22.34 0.73 -5.68
C GLN A 99 -23.22 -0.38 -5.12
N LYS A 100 -22.75 -1.63 -5.20
CA LYS A 100 -23.47 -2.80 -4.65
C LYS A 100 -23.72 -2.67 -3.14
N ASN A 101 -22.75 -2.17 -2.39
CA ASN A 101 -22.89 -1.94 -0.95
C ASN A 101 -23.90 -0.84 -0.62
N ILE A 102 -23.96 0.23 -1.42
CA ILE A 102 -24.94 1.31 -1.28
C ILE A 102 -26.35 0.78 -1.56
N LEU A 103 -26.55 0.09 -2.68
CA LEU A 103 -27.84 -0.49 -3.04
C LEU A 103 -28.33 -1.51 -2.00
N TRP A 104 -27.42 -2.34 -1.47
CA TRP A 104 -27.76 -3.27 -0.39
C TRP A 104 -28.23 -2.54 0.88
N LYS A 105 -27.55 -1.45 1.27
CA LYS A 105 -27.95 -0.64 2.44
C LYS A 105 -29.31 0.01 2.22
N GLN A 106 -29.56 0.56 1.03
CA GLN A 106 -30.82 1.17 0.66
C GLN A 106 -31.96 0.15 0.68
N HIS A 107 -31.76 -1.00 0.04
CA HIS A 107 -32.74 -2.10 0.04
C HIS A 107 -33.03 -2.63 1.45
N LYS A 108 -31.99 -2.81 2.28
CA LYS A 108 -32.16 -3.23 3.67
C LYS A 108 -32.94 -2.22 4.50
N SER A 109 -32.79 -0.93 4.22
CA SER A 109 -33.51 0.15 4.90
C SER A 109 -34.96 0.28 4.45
N ASN A 110 -35.26 -0.02 3.18
CA ASN A 110 -36.61 0.04 2.62
C ASN A 110 -36.89 -1.17 1.71
N PRO A 111 -37.26 -2.33 2.29
CA PRO A 111 -37.38 -3.59 1.55
C PRO A 111 -38.65 -3.70 0.69
N LYS A 112 -39.59 -2.75 0.80
CA LYS A 112 -40.82 -2.72 -0.01
C LYS A 112 -40.68 -1.85 -1.27
N ASP A 113 -39.52 -1.23 -1.46
CA ASP A 113 -39.22 -0.40 -2.62
C ASP A 113 -38.81 -1.29 -3.80
N GLU A 114 -39.79 -1.58 -4.66
CA GLU A 114 -39.60 -2.42 -5.85
C GLU A 114 -38.57 -1.86 -6.82
N GLU A 115 -38.35 -0.53 -6.84
CA GLU A 115 -37.38 0.10 -7.74
C GLU A 115 -35.95 -0.17 -7.26
N ILE A 116 -35.71 -0.06 -5.95
CA ILE A 116 -34.43 -0.37 -5.32
C ILE A 116 -34.15 -1.87 -5.39
N GLU A 117 -35.15 -2.73 -5.22
CA GLU A 117 -35.03 -4.18 -5.39
C GLU A 117 -34.63 -4.55 -6.82
N LYS A 118 -35.29 -4.00 -7.84
CA LYS A 118 -34.95 -4.23 -9.25
C LYS A 118 -33.51 -3.82 -9.56
N LYS A 119 -33.06 -2.67 -9.04
CA LYS A 119 -31.67 -2.18 -9.21
C LYS A 119 -30.66 -3.11 -8.51
N PHE A 120 -30.93 -3.52 -7.29
CA PHE A 120 -30.06 -4.44 -6.54
C PHE A 120 -29.94 -5.81 -7.20
N VAL A 121 -31.06 -6.42 -7.64
CA VAL A 121 -31.07 -7.72 -8.32
C VAL A 121 -30.31 -7.67 -9.64
N LYS A 122 -30.40 -6.56 -10.38
CA LYS A 122 -29.66 -6.34 -11.63
C LYS A 122 -28.15 -6.29 -11.41
N GLU A 123 -27.68 -5.60 -10.37
CA GLU A 123 -26.25 -5.51 -10.03
C GLU A 123 -25.70 -6.74 -9.28
N LYS A 124 -26.56 -7.63 -8.78
CA LYS A 124 -26.15 -8.85 -8.07
C LYS A 124 -25.60 -9.94 -9.00
N LYS A 125 -25.86 -9.87 -10.32
CA LYS A 125 -25.38 -10.86 -11.29
C LYS A 125 -23.84 -10.88 -11.33
N PRO A 126 -23.20 -12.05 -11.19
CA PRO A 126 -21.75 -12.17 -11.32
C PRO A 126 -21.32 -11.88 -12.78
N PHE A 127 -20.08 -11.39 -12.93
CA PHE A 127 -19.37 -11.35 -14.21
C PHE A 127 -19.11 -12.78 -14.70
#